data_AF-A0A9W8HWD0-F1
#
_entry.id   AF-A0A9W8HWD0-F1
#
_cell.length_a   1.000
_cell.length_b   1.000
_cell.length_c   1.000
_cell.angle_alpha   90.00
_cell.angle_beta   90.00
_cell.angle_gamma   90.00
#
_symmetry.space_group_name_H-M   'P 1'
#
loop_
_entity.id
_entity.type
_entity.pdbx_description
1 polymer ?
#
loop_
_entity_poly.entity_id
_entity_poly.type
_entity_poly.pdbx_seq_one_letter_code
_entity_poly.pdbx_strand_id
1 'polypeptide(L)'
;MSKPPCIAIPFKKTAEADWVRPLRQYIARTLQDDPEAYSTDCQILQRMRQDMRGAKADETGKDLIFRYYSHLEALERRFRVGELGVKTLFQWYVR
;
A
#
# COMPACT_ATOMS: atom_id res chain seq x y z
N MET A 1 -38.48 15.38 -10.39
CA MET A 1 -38.08 15.39 -8.97
C MET A 1 -36.64 15.88 -8.90
N SER A 2 -36.34 16.90 -8.09
CA SER A 2 -34.95 17.37 -7.87
C SER A 2 -34.21 16.40 -6.96
N LYS A 3 -32.98 16.01 -7.31
CA LYS A 3 -32.13 15.21 -6.42
C LYS A 3 -31.64 16.08 -5.26
N PRO A 4 -31.66 15.58 -4.01
CA PRO A 4 -31.12 16.34 -2.89
C PRO A 4 -29.59 16.53 -3.05
N PRO A 5 -29.03 17.64 -2.54
CA PRO A 5 -27.60 17.87 -2.58
C PRO A 5 -26.86 16.85 -1.68
N CYS A 6 -25.67 16.44 -2.13
CA CYS A 6 -24.79 15.54 -1.38
C CYS A 6 -23.52 16.29 -0.93
N ILE A 7 -22.99 15.94 0.24
CA ILE A 7 -21.70 16.44 0.73
C ILE A 7 -20.57 15.57 0.16
N ALA A 8 -19.60 16.20 -0.50
CA ALA A 8 -18.41 15.51 -0.98
C ALA A 8 -17.32 15.48 0.10
N ILE A 9 -16.70 14.31 0.30
CA ILE A 9 -15.57 14.14 1.22
C ILE A 9 -14.29 14.02 0.36
N PRO A 10 -13.36 14.98 0.40
CA PRO A 10 -12.13 14.88 -0.37
C PRO A 10 -11.21 13.77 0.16
N PHE A 11 -10.38 13.19 -0.72
CA PHE A 11 -9.42 12.17 -0.33
C PHE A 11 -8.35 12.69 0.64
N LYS A 12 -7.85 11.77 1.48
CA LYS A 12 -6.64 12.02 2.27
C LYS A 12 -5.41 11.96 1.35
N LYS A 13 -4.47 12.88 1.56
CA LYS A 13 -3.16 12.83 0.88
C LYS A 13 -2.21 11.97 1.68
N THR A 14 -1.26 11.35 0.99
CA THR A 14 -0.24 10.50 1.61
C THR A 14 1.07 10.62 0.85
N ALA A 15 2.18 10.46 1.56
CA ALA A 15 3.51 10.47 0.97
C ALA A 15 3.85 9.12 0.31
N GLU A 16 4.96 9.10 -0.41
CA GLU A 16 5.57 7.86 -0.86
C GLU A 16 6.01 7.00 0.32
N ALA A 17 5.85 5.70 0.14
CA ALA A 17 6.34 4.69 1.06
C ALA A 17 7.15 3.70 0.23
N ASP A 18 8.32 3.33 0.72
CA ASP A 18 9.18 2.32 0.09
C ASP A 18 8.91 0.96 0.72
N TRP A 19 8.28 0.06 -0.04
CA TRP A 19 8.08 -1.33 0.37
C TRP A 19 9.27 -2.23 0.05
N VAL A 20 10.03 -1.91 -1.00
CA VAL A 20 11.02 -2.82 -1.59
C VAL A 20 12.19 -3.03 -0.65
N ARG A 21 12.78 -1.94 -0.15
CA ARG A 21 13.93 -2.02 0.75
C ARG A 21 13.62 -2.75 2.07
N PRO A 22 12.58 -2.41 2.84
CA PRO A 22 12.34 -3.07 4.12
C PRO A 22 11.91 -4.54 3.97
N LEU A 23 11.17 -4.90 2.90
CA LEU A 23 10.81 -6.30 2.64
C LEU A 23 12.05 -7.15 2.33
N ARG A 24 12.91 -6.69 1.42
CA ARG A 24 14.15 -7.40 1.07
C ARG A 24 15.06 -7.59 2.28
N GLN A 25 15.19 -6.56 3.12
CA GLN A 25 15.97 -6.65 4.35
C GLN A 25 15.37 -7.65 5.36
N TYR A 26 14.05 -7.68 5.49
CA TYR A 26 13.37 -8.61 6.40
C TYR A 26 13.50 -10.07 5.93
N ILE A 27 13.30 -10.32 4.63
CA ILE A 27 13.42 -11.67 4.04
C ILE A 27 14.83 -12.22 4.28
N ALA A 28 15.87 -11.44 3.96
CA ALA A 28 17.26 -11.86 4.15
C ALA A 28 17.59 -12.18 5.61
N ARG A 29 17.07 -11.38 6.55
CA ARG A 29 17.43 -11.47 7.98
C ARG A 29 16.64 -12.51 8.74
N THR A 30 15.34 -12.61 8.48
CA THR A 30 14.41 -13.39 9.29
C THR A 30 14.03 -14.71 8.63
N LEU A 31 13.87 -14.72 7.31
CA LEU A 31 13.53 -15.93 6.56
C LEU A 31 14.78 -16.68 6.06
N GLN A 32 15.96 -16.05 6.11
CA GLN A 32 17.23 -16.59 5.57
C GLN A 32 17.11 -17.07 4.12
N ASP A 33 16.24 -16.41 3.35
CA ASP A 33 15.92 -16.73 1.96
C ASP A 33 16.49 -15.65 1.02
N ASP A 34 16.59 -15.96 -0.28
CA ASP A 34 17.12 -15.03 -1.29
C ASP A 34 16.15 -13.87 -1.53
N PRO A 35 16.53 -12.61 -1.22
CA PRO A 35 15.68 -11.46 -1.45
C PRO A 35 15.39 -11.18 -2.92
N GLU A 36 16.25 -11.63 -3.85
CA GLU A 36 16.03 -11.41 -5.28
C GLU A 36 14.89 -12.25 -5.84
N ALA A 37 14.60 -13.40 -5.23
CA ALA A 37 13.45 -14.24 -5.60
C ALA A 37 12.11 -13.50 -5.48
N TYR A 38 12.03 -12.48 -4.60
CA TYR A 38 10.81 -11.71 -4.33
C TYR A 38 10.84 -10.29 -4.95
N SER A 39 11.85 -9.99 -5.77
CA SER A 39 12.05 -8.66 -6.37
C SER A 39 10.85 -8.20 -7.20
N THR A 40 10.32 -9.08 -8.05
CA THR A 40 9.14 -8.82 -8.89
C THR A 40 7.91 -8.52 -8.05
N ASP A 41 7.62 -9.32 -7.02
CA ASP A 41 6.46 -9.12 -6.15
C ASP A 41 6.56 -7.81 -5.36
N CYS A 42 7.76 -7.45 -4.91
CA CYS A 42 8.02 -6.17 -4.26
C CYS A 42 7.77 -4.99 -5.20
N GLN A 43 8.16 -5.10 -6.47
CA GLN A 43 7.90 -4.07 -7.48
C GLN A 43 6.40 -3.95 -7.79
N ILE A 44 5.67 -5.06 -7.86
CA ILE A 44 4.21 -5.06 -8.03
C ILE A 44 3.54 -4.34 -6.85
N LEU A 45 3.93 -4.64 -5.61
CA LEU A 45 3.42 -3.94 -4.43
C LEU A 45 3.72 -2.44 -4.44
N GLN A 46 4.95 -2.07 -4.81
CA GLN A 46 5.35 -0.66 -4.97
C GLN A 46 4.52 0.04 -6.04
N ARG A 47 4.22 -0.65 -7.14
CA ARG A 47 3.38 -0.10 -8.22
C ARG A 47 1.94 0.11 -7.76
N MET A 48 1.34 -0.87 -7.08
CA MET A 48 -0.01 -0.73 -6.50
C MET A 48 -0.08 0.44 -5.51
N ARG A 49 1.00 0.68 -4.76
CA ARG A 49 1.12 1.85 -3.87
C ARG A 49 1.12 3.18 -4.65
N GLN A 50 1.78 3.24 -5.80
CA GLN A 50 1.76 4.43 -6.65
C GLN A 50 0.39 4.64 -7.27
N ASP A 51 -0.22 3.58 -7.81
CA ASP A 51 -1.48 3.65 -8.53
C ASP A 51 -2.64 4.11 -7.61
N MET A 52 -2.73 3.61 -6.37
CA MET A 52 -3.78 4.09 -5.46
C MET A 52 -3.61 5.56 -5.08
N ARG A 53 -2.37 6.07 -5.04
CA ARG A 53 -2.10 7.46 -4.67
C ARG A 53 -2.60 8.44 -5.73
N GLY A 54 -2.63 7.99 -6.98
CA GLY A 54 -3.20 8.69 -8.13
C GLY A 54 -4.67 8.33 -8.42
N ALA A 55 -5.32 7.54 -7.58
CA ALA A 55 -6.71 7.12 -7.79
C ALA A 55 -7.68 8.32 -7.80
N LYS A 56 -8.66 8.25 -8.70
CA LYS A 56 -9.73 9.25 -8.84
C LYS A 56 -11.00 8.78 -8.12
N ALA A 57 -11.96 9.69 -7.95
CA ALA A 57 -13.27 9.38 -7.36
C ALA A 57 -14.21 8.72 -8.39
N ASP A 58 -13.77 7.60 -8.96
CA ASP A 58 -14.50 6.80 -9.93
C ASP A 58 -14.37 5.30 -9.62
N GLU A 59 -15.08 4.45 -10.36
CA GLU A 59 -15.06 2.99 -10.17
C GLU A 59 -13.64 2.42 -10.34
N THR A 60 -12.85 2.94 -11.27
CA THR A 60 -11.46 2.50 -11.48
C THR A 60 -10.58 2.83 -10.28
N GLY A 61 -10.69 4.04 -9.73
CA GLY A 61 -9.98 4.46 -8.53
C GLY A 61 -10.38 3.63 -7.31
N LYS A 62 -11.67 3.30 -7.18
CA LYS A 62 -12.19 2.37 -6.16
C LYS A 62 -11.46 1.03 -6.26
N ASP A 63 -11.40 0.43 -7.44
CA ASP A 63 -10.76 -0.87 -7.66
C ASP A 63 -9.26 -0.86 -7.37
N LEU A 64 -8.55 0.23 -7.72
CA LEU A 64 -7.12 0.39 -7.39
C LEU A 64 -6.88 0.40 -5.88
N ILE A 65 -7.71 1.14 -5.14
CA ILE A 65 -7.62 1.23 -3.67
C ILE A 65 -7.93 -0.14 -3.04
N PHE A 66 -9.01 -0.81 -3.45
CA PHE A 66 -9.35 -2.13 -2.91
C PHE A 66 -8.29 -3.17 -3.24
N ARG A 67 -7.75 -3.19 -4.46
CA ARG A 67 -6.69 -4.13 -4.84
C ARG A 67 -5.46 -3.98 -3.97
N TYR A 68 -5.00 -2.74 -3.74
CA TYR A 68 -3.87 -2.50 -2.85
C TYR A 68 -4.19 -2.89 -1.41
N TYR A 69 -5.40 -2.55 -0.93
CA TYR A 69 -5.84 -2.89 0.43
C TYR A 69 -5.85 -4.41 0.67
N SER A 70 -6.40 -5.20 -0.26
CA SER A 70 -6.38 -6.67 -0.15
C SER A 70 -4.97 -7.26 -0.10
N HIS A 71 -4.02 -6.65 -0.82
CA HIS A 71 -2.61 -7.07 -0.73
C HIS A 71 -2.00 -6.72 0.63
N LEU A 72 -2.35 -5.59 1.23
CA LEU A 72 -1.91 -5.27 2.59
C LEU A 72 -2.41 -6.28 3.62
N GLU A 73 -3.69 -6.65 3.54
CA GLU A 73 -4.26 -7.67 4.44
C GLU A 73 -3.56 -9.02 4.27
N ALA A 74 -3.24 -9.41 3.04
CA ALA A 74 -2.47 -10.63 2.78
C ALA A 74 -1.03 -10.54 3.32
N LEU A 75 -0.41 -9.38 3.21
CA LEU A 75 0.95 -9.12 3.66
C LEU A 75 1.07 -9.14 5.18
N GLU A 76 0.14 -8.52 5.89
CA GLU A 76 0.11 -8.48 7.37
C GLU A 76 0.07 -9.89 7.98
N ARG A 77 -0.55 -10.86 7.29
CA ARG A 77 -0.57 -12.27 7.74
C ARG A 77 0.78 -12.98 7.61
N ARG A 78 1.65 -12.55 6.68
CA ARG A 78 2.94 -13.19 6.37
C ARG A 78 4.12 -12.47 7.00
N PHE A 79 4.04 -11.14 7.07
CA PHE A 79 5.10 -10.28 7.55
C PHE A 79 4.57 -9.45 8.71
N ARG A 80 5.27 -9.47 9.84
CA ARG A 80 4.96 -8.59 10.97
C ARG A 80 5.36 -7.17 10.58
N VAL A 81 4.40 -6.36 10.11
CA VAL A 81 4.64 -4.95 9.77
C VAL A 81 4.75 -4.16 11.08
N GLY A 82 5.81 -3.36 11.24
CA GLY A 82 6.05 -2.57 12.45
C GLY A 82 7.51 -2.62 12.92
N GLU A 83 7.77 -2.11 14.12
CA GLU A 83 9.15 -1.93 14.63
C GLU A 83 9.95 -3.22 14.75
N LEU A 84 9.28 -4.35 14.95
CA LEU A 84 9.89 -5.67 15.12
C LEU A 84 9.97 -6.48 13.81
N GLY A 85 9.52 -5.92 12.68
CA GLY A 85 9.61 -6.62 11.39
C GLY A 85 9.79 -5.67 10.22
N VAL A 86 8.86 -5.65 9.26
CA VAL A 86 8.98 -4.83 8.05
C VAL A 86 8.69 -3.37 8.42
N LYS A 87 9.73 -2.54 8.44
CA LYS A 87 9.65 -1.12 8.79
C LYS A 87 9.31 -0.27 7.56
N THR A 88 8.01 -0.07 7.33
CA THR A 88 7.50 0.81 6.27
C THR A 88 6.85 2.03 6.90
N LEU A 89 7.26 3.24 6.49
CA LEU A 89 6.69 4.48 7.03
C LEU A 89 5.46 4.92 6.20
N PHE A 90 4.29 4.87 6.83
CA PHE A 90 3.05 5.40 6.25
C PHE A 90 2.76 6.80 6.74
N GLN A 91 3.11 7.81 5.94
CA GLN A 91 2.77 9.20 6.25
C GLN A 91 1.47 9.61 5.55
N TRP A 92 0.46 9.93 6.36
CA TRP A 92 -0.80 10.50 5.91
C TRP A 92 -0.91 11.93 6.43
N TYR A 93 -1.35 12.84 5.57
CA TYR A 93 -1.54 14.24 5.96
C TYR A 93 -2.93 14.39 6.58
N VAL A 94 -2.97 14.82 7.85
CA VAL A 94 -4.19 15.33 8.49
C VAL A 94 -4.43 16.71 7.85
N ARG A 95 -5.68 17.01 7.49
CA ARG A 95 -6.03 18.31 6.91
C ARG A 95 -5.69 19.45 7.85
#